data_AF-A0A1E4S9E1-F1
#
_entry.id   AF-A0A1E4S9E1-F1
#
_cell.length_a   1.000
_cell.length_b   1.000
_cell.length_c   1.000
_cell.angle_alpha   90.00
_cell.angle_beta   90.00
_cell.angle_gamma   90.00
#
_symmetry.space_group_name_H-M   'P 1'
#
loop_
_entity.id
_entity.type
_entity.pdbx_description
1 polymer ?
#
loop_
_entity_poly.entity_id
_entity_poly.type
_entity_poly.pdbx_seq_one_letter_code
_entity_poly.pdbx_strand_id
1 'polypeptide(L)'
;MAWLSFLKSKDFDPTDFEKQLELISRKIATNERGLSKVKYQERALKRFIKVYGISGYIVLISYALWNASPRWYNVSRTNLVWLLVVPIVIVGLIKSVTRISSIRHSRKQAEVERLQFEHESKIEELKEKTKFSSTQALLSRFADGIDLRAQLDDEILERQQKLDEIKKQSTEQQPNIRENKGWLDSIVDSVAGSDELDADHRFALICPRCLNHNGLAPPGLSPEKVRYICPRCGLLNGALVEEISEDNNTREAEPVVKGLEETKEG
;
A
#
# COMPACT_ATOMS: atom_id res chain seq x y z
N MET A 1 -40.02 56.83 6.00
CA MET A 1 -38.83 56.07 6.46
C MET A 1 -39.03 54.54 6.33
N ALA A 2 -39.63 54.03 5.23
CA ALA A 2 -40.00 52.61 5.09
C ALA A 2 -39.37 51.90 3.86
N TRP A 3 -38.39 52.53 3.20
CA TRP A 3 -37.75 52.01 1.98
C TRP A 3 -36.42 51.27 2.22
N LEU A 4 -35.91 51.23 3.45
CA LEU A 4 -34.62 50.61 3.81
C LEU A 4 -34.75 49.18 4.37
N SER A 5 -35.96 48.63 4.52
CA SER A 5 -36.17 47.26 5.02
C SER A 5 -35.97 46.18 3.94
N PHE A 6 -35.84 46.55 2.66
CA PHE A 6 -35.66 45.60 1.56
C PHE A 6 -34.20 45.09 1.42
N LEU A 7 -33.23 45.78 2.01
CA LEU A 7 -31.81 45.39 1.99
C LEU A 7 -31.35 44.70 3.29
N LYS A 8 -32.28 44.32 4.17
CA LYS A 8 -31.93 43.50 5.32
C LYS A 8 -31.59 42.10 4.81
N SER A 9 -30.31 41.87 4.56
CA SER A 9 -29.75 40.54 4.32
C SER A 9 -30.27 39.63 5.42
N LYS A 10 -30.94 38.55 5.05
CA LYS A 10 -31.45 37.55 5.98
C LYS A 10 -30.26 37.08 6.82
N ASP A 11 -30.27 37.42 8.11
CA ASP A 11 -29.17 37.09 9.03
C ASP A 11 -28.90 35.58 8.98
N PHE A 12 -27.62 35.19 9.03
CA PHE A 12 -27.21 33.79 8.96
C PHE A 12 -27.72 33.05 10.21
N ASP A 13 -28.71 32.16 10.03
CA ASP A 13 -29.24 31.29 11.09
C ASP A 13 -28.71 29.85 10.90
N PRO A 14 -27.76 29.39 11.73
CA PRO A 14 -27.21 28.04 11.64
C PRO A 14 -28.27 26.93 11.72
N THR A 15 -29.32 27.14 12.52
CA THR A 15 -30.31 26.08 12.80
C THR A 15 -31.24 25.81 11.62
N ASP A 16 -31.49 26.81 10.76
CA ASP A 16 -32.25 26.63 9.51
C ASP A 16 -31.45 25.81 8.49
N PHE A 17 -30.14 26.06 8.37
CA PHE A 17 -29.24 25.28 7.52
C PHE A 17 -29.15 23.83 7.96
N GLU A 18 -29.02 23.58 9.27
CA GLU A 18 -29.03 22.22 9.82
C GLU A 18 -30.31 21.47 9.46
N LYS A 19 -31.48 22.09 9.65
CA LYS A 19 -32.77 21.49 9.30
C LYS A 19 -32.89 21.20 7.80
N GLN A 20 -32.41 22.11 6.94
CA GLN A 20 -32.44 21.91 5.49
C GLN A 20 -31.51 20.77 5.05
N LEU A 21 -30.29 20.71 5.59
CA LEU A 21 -29.35 19.62 5.33
C LEU A 21 -29.87 18.27 5.83
N GLU A 22 -30.50 18.25 7.00
CA GLU A 22 -31.14 17.05 7.54
C GLU A 22 -32.29 16.60 6.63
N LEU A 23 -33.12 17.53 6.16
CA LEU A 23 -34.21 17.24 5.24
C LEU A 23 -33.71 16.64 3.92
N ILE A 24 -32.66 17.23 3.33
CA ILE A 24 -32.06 16.73 2.08
C ILE A 24 -31.45 15.34 2.32
N SER A 25 -30.68 15.17 3.39
CA SER A 25 -30.10 13.88 3.78
C SER A 25 -31.16 12.79 3.97
N ARG A 26 -32.28 13.14 4.61
CA ARG A 26 -33.44 12.25 4.79
C ARG A 26 -34.09 11.88 3.45
N LYS A 27 -34.23 12.82 2.52
CA LYS A 27 -34.75 12.57 1.17
C LYS A 27 -33.82 11.65 0.37
N ILE A 28 -32.51 11.84 0.46
CA ILE A 28 -31.51 10.96 -0.16
C ILE A 28 -31.67 9.54 0.38
N ALA A 29 -31.64 9.36 1.71
CA ALA A 29 -31.74 8.05 2.34
C ALA A 29 -33.06 7.31 2.02
N THR A 30 -34.19 8.04 1.95
CA THR A 30 -35.48 7.42 1.59
C THR A 30 -35.54 7.00 0.12
N ASN A 31 -34.99 7.81 -0.80
CA ASN A 31 -34.89 7.46 -2.22
C ASN A 31 -33.95 6.27 -2.47
N GLU A 32 -32.81 6.20 -1.80
CA GLU A 32 -31.87 5.07 -1.89
C GLU A 32 -32.47 3.77 -1.36
N ARG A 33 -33.19 3.82 -0.24
CA ARG A 33 -33.95 2.68 0.29
C ARG A 33 -35.02 2.23 -0.72
N GLY A 34 -35.72 3.18 -1.34
CA GLY A 34 -36.69 2.90 -2.40
C GLY A 34 -36.06 2.22 -3.63
N LEU A 35 -34.89 2.69 -4.07
CA LEU A 35 -34.13 2.11 -5.18
C LEU A 35 -33.75 0.65 -4.89
N SER A 36 -33.29 0.38 -3.67
CA SER A 36 -32.92 -0.97 -3.23
C SER A 36 -34.11 -1.93 -3.25
N LYS A 37 -35.31 -1.47 -2.86
CA LYS A 37 -36.56 -2.25 -2.94
C LYS A 37 -36.92 -2.61 -4.39
N VAL A 38 -36.85 -1.65 -5.31
CA VAL A 38 -37.13 -1.91 -6.74
C VAL A 38 -36.14 -2.91 -7.33
N LYS A 39 -34.84 -2.78 -7.02
CA LYS A 39 -33.80 -3.74 -7.43
C LYS A 39 -34.03 -5.15 -6.86
N TYR A 40 -34.52 -5.23 -5.63
CA TYR A 40 -34.86 -6.51 -5.00
C TYR A 40 -36.07 -7.15 -5.68
N GLN A 41 -37.15 -6.38 -5.88
CA GLN A 41 -38.38 -6.85 -6.55
C GLN A 41 -38.10 -7.30 -7.99
N GLU A 42 -37.25 -6.58 -8.72
CA GLU A 42 -36.83 -6.99 -10.07
C GLU A 42 -36.10 -8.35 -10.06
N ARG A 43 -35.16 -8.56 -9.13
CA ARG A 43 -34.45 -9.83 -8.98
C ARG A 43 -35.39 -10.96 -8.56
N ALA A 44 -36.31 -10.69 -7.64
CA ALA A 44 -37.31 -11.66 -7.22
C ALA A 44 -38.21 -12.06 -8.39
N LEU A 45 -38.80 -11.10 -9.11
CA LEU A 45 -39.68 -11.35 -10.24
C LEU A 45 -38.99 -12.12 -11.37
N LYS A 46 -37.74 -11.76 -11.72
CA LYS A 46 -36.96 -12.53 -12.71
C LYS A 46 -36.66 -13.94 -12.25
N ARG A 47 -36.34 -14.15 -10.97
CA ARG A 47 -36.15 -15.50 -10.43
C ARG A 47 -37.44 -16.30 -10.51
N PHE A 48 -38.57 -15.71 -10.12
CA PHE A 48 -39.88 -16.35 -10.23
C PHE A 48 -40.22 -16.70 -11.69
N ILE A 49 -40.11 -15.75 -12.62
CA ILE A 49 -40.39 -16.02 -14.06
C ILE A 49 -39.48 -17.14 -14.59
N LYS A 50 -38.19 -17.16 -14.23
CA LYS A 50 -37.28 -18.23 -14.65
C LYS A 50 -37.64 -19.57 -14.03
N VAL A 51 -37.84 -19.64 -12.72
CA VAL A 51 -38.12 -20.90 -12.01
C VAL A 51 -39.46 -21.48 -12.48
N TYR A 52 -40.53 -20.68 -12.44
CA TYR A 52 -41.85 -21.13 -12.86
C TYR A 52 -41.93 -21.38 -14.37
N GLY A 53 -41.31 -20.51 -15.18
CA GLY A 53 -41.26 -20.67 -16.64
C GLY A 53 -40.53 -21.95 -17.07
N ILE A 54 -39.37 -22.23 -16.48
CA ILE A 54 -38.61 -23.47 -16.75
C ILE A 54 -39.38 -24.68 -16.24
N SER A 55 -39.94 -24.63 -15.03
CA SER A 55 -40.71 -25.75 -14.47
C SER A 55 -41.94 -26.10 -15.33
N GLY A 56 -42.70 -25.10 -15.79
CA GLY A 56 -43.84 -25.30 -16.67
C GLY A 56 -43.44 -25.84 -18.04
N TYR A 57 -42.29 -25.40 -18.58
CA TYR A 57 -41.75 -25.93 -19.84
C TYR A 57 -41.37 -27.40 -19.74
N ILE A 58 -40.77 -27.84 -18.62
CA ILE A 58 -40.46 -29.25 -18.36
C ILE A 58 -41.75 -30.08 -18.31
N VAL A 59 -42.79 -29.60 -17.62
CA VAL A 59 -44.09 -30.28 -17.56
C VAL A 59 -44.70 -30.41 -18.97
N LEU A 60 -44.69 -29.34 -19.77
CA LEU A 60 -45.19 -29.37 -21.14
C LEU A 60 -44.44 -30.37 -22.03
N ILE A 61 -43.11 -30.43 -21.93
CA ILE A 61 -42.30 -31.42 -22.66
C ILE A 61 -42.66 -32.84 -22.20
N SER A 62 -42.73 -33.09 -20.88
CA SER A 62 -43.08 -34.42 -20.35
C SER A 62 -44.46 -34.90 -20.82
N TYR A 63 -45.45 -34.01 -20.85
CA TYR A 63 -46.78 -34.28 -21.39
C TYR A 63 -46.77 -34.55 -22.89
N ALA A 64 -45.98 -33.79 -23.66
CA ALA A 64 -45.82 -34.01 -25.09
C ALA A 64 -45.17 -35.38 -25.38
N LEU A 65 -44.16 -35.78 -24.61
CA LEU A 65 -43.50 -37.08 -24.72
C LEU A 65 -44.43 -38.24 -24.36
N TRP A 66 -45.25 -38.09 -23.31
CA TRP A 66 -46.23 -39.10 -22.89
C TRP A 66 -47.24 -39.42 -24.00
N ASN A 67 -47.83 -38.39 -24.61
CA ASN A 67 -48.81 -38.54 -25.68
C ASN A 67 -48.20 -38.97 -27.01
N ALA A 68 -46.93 -38.64 -27.26
CA ALA A 68 -46.22 -39.06 -28.46
C ALA A 68 -45.72 -40.51 -28.40
N SER A 69 -45.82 -41.20 -27.26
CA SER A 69 -45.13 -42.47 -26.99
C SER A 69 -45.33 -43.60 -28.01
N PRO A 70 -46.47 -43.73 -28.75
CA PRO A 70 -46.58 -44.74 -29.81
C PRO A 70 -46.26 -44.21 -31.22
N ARG A 71 -46.05 -42.90 -31.43
CA ARG A 71 -46.07 -42.27 -32.77
C ARG A 71 -45.05 -41.13 -32.92
N TRP A 72 -43.81 -41.37 -32.50
CA TRP A 72 -42.71 -40.39 -32.49
C TRP A 72 -42.43 -39.73 -33.86
N TYR A 73 -42.81 -40.36 -34.98
CA TYR A 73 -42.60 -39.82 -36.33
C TYR A 73 -43.70 -38.85 -36.81
N ASN A 74 -44.91 -38.88 -36.23
CA ASN A 74 -46.03 -38.03 -36.64
C ASN A 74 -46.28 -36.87 -35.66
N VAL A 75 -45.22 -36.28 -35.10
CA VAL A 75 -45.36 -35.06 -34.30
C VAL A 75 -45.84 -33.94 -35.23
N SER A 76 -47.10 -33.53 -35.05
CA SER A 76 -47.69 -32.44 -35.84
C SER A 76 -46.80 -31.19 -35.78
N ARG A 77 -46.63 -30.50 -36.93
CA ARG A 77 -45.84 -29.26 -37.04
C ARG A 77 -46.24 -28.22 -35.99
N THR A 78 -47.51 -28.26 -35.53
CA THR A 78 -48.04 -27.41 -34.47
C THR A 78 -47.34 -27.61 -33.12
N ASN A 79 -47.06 -28.85 -32.71
CA ASN A 79 -46.44 -29.14 -31.40
C ASN A 79 -44.98 -28.67 -31.35
N LEU A 80 -44.27 -28.78 -32.47
CA LEU A 80 -42.89 -28.30 -32.60
C LEU A 80 -42.81 -26.77 -32.49
N VAL A 81 -43.77 -26.05 -33.09
CA VAL A 81 -43.84 -24.59 -33.00
C VAL A 81 -44.06 -24.15 -31.55
N TRP A 82 -44.98 -24.78 -30.82
CA TRP A 82 -45.21 -24.46 -29.40
C TRP A 82 -43.96 -24.64 -28.54
N LEU A 83 -43.18 -25.69 -28.80
CA LEU A 83 -41.93 -25.96 -28.07
C LEU A 83 -40.87 -24.87 -28.29
N LEU A 84 -40.77 -24.30 -29.49
CA LEU A 84 -39.85 -23.19 -29.78
C LEU A 84 -40.37 -21.82 -29.34
N VAL A 85 -41.68 -21.59 -29.36
CA VAL A 85 -42.27 -20.30 -29.00
C VAL A 85 -42.19 -20.02 -27.49
N VAL A 86 -42.40 -21.02 -26.64
CA VAL A 86 -42.38 -20.86 -25.18
C VAL A 86 -41.06 -20.26 -24.65
N PRO A 87 -39.85 -20.76 -24.99
CA PRO A 87 -38.61 -20.16 -24.52
C PRO A 87 -38.39 -18.73 -25.04
N ILE A 88 -38.83 -18.42 -26.27
CA ILE A 88 -38.78 -17.06 -26.83
C ILE A 88 -39.65 -16.11 -26.01
N VAL A 89 -40.87 -16.54 -25.65
CA VAL A 89 -41.79 -15.76 -24.82
C VAL A 89 -41.20 -15.53 -23.42
N ILE A 90 -40.63 -16.56 -22.78
CA ILE A 90 -40.00 -16.43 -21.45
C ILE A 90 -38.87 -15.39 -21.48
N VAL A 91 -37.98 -15.44 -22.47
CA VAL A 91 -36.90 -14.46 -22.62
C VAL A 91 -37.44 -13.06 -22.92
N GLY A 92 -38.47 -12.96 -23.77
CA GLY A 92 -39.15 -11.71 -24.06
C GLY A 92 -39.75 -11.04 -22.82
N LEU A 93 -40.40 -11.83 -21.96
CA LEU A 93 -40.95 -11.36 -20.68
C LEU A 93 -39.85 -10.86 -19.74
N ILE A 94 -38.75 -11.61 -19.61
CA ILE A 94 -37.61 -11.19 -18.77
C ILE A 94 -37.02 -9.87 -19.29
N LYS A 95 -36.84 -9.73 -20.61
CA LYS A 95 -36.30 -8.52 -21.25
C LYS A 95 -37.26 -7.33 -21.15
N SER A 96 -38.57 -7.58 -21.18
CA SER A 96 -39.58 -6.55 -20.91
C SER A 96 -39.48 -6.02 -19.48
N VAL A 97 -39.38 -6.92 -18.50
CA VAL A 97 -39.18 -6.56 -17.08
C VAL A 97 -37.89 -5.75 -16.89
N THR A 98 -36.78 -6.13 -17.54
CA THR A 98 -35.52 -5.38 -17.45
C THR A 98 -35.67 -3.97 -18.02
N ARG A 99 -36.35 -3.83 -19.18
CA ARG A 99 -36.48 -2.54 -19.87
C ARG A 99 -37.37 -1.57 -19.12
N ILE A 100 -38.48 -2.05 -18.58
CA ILE A 100 -39.37 -1.24 -17.74
C ILE A 100 -38.64 -0.81 -16.46
N SER A 101 -37.93 -1.75 -15.82
CA SER A 101 -37.19 -1.46 -14.59
C SER A 101 -36.04 -0.48 -14.83
N SER A 102 -35.27 -0.63 -15.91
CA SER A 102 -34.16 0.27 -16.25
C SER A 102 -34.62 1.72 -16.44
N ILE A 103 -35.77 1.93 -17.09
CA ILE A 103 -36.35 3.27 -17.25
C ILE A 103 -36.72 3.87 -15.88
N ARG A 104 -37.26 3.07 -14.96
CA ARG A 104 -37.57 3.53 -13.60
C ARG A 104 -36.32 3.80 -12.78
N HIS A 105 -35.28 2.97 -12.91
CA HIS A 105 -33.99 3.16 -12.24
C HIS A 105 -33.37 4.50 -12.65
N SER A 106 -33.28 4.79 -13.95
CA SER A 106 -32.69 6.05 -14.43
C SER A 106 -33.37 7.29 -13.85
N ARG A 107 -34.71 7.29 -13.73
CA ARG A 107 -35.45 8.41 -13.12
C ARG A 107 -35.12 8.59 -11.64
N LYS A 108 -35.05 7.49 -10.88
CA LYS A 108 -34.73 7.52 -9.44
C LYS A 108 -33.26 7.81 -9.18
N GLN A 109 -32.37 7.49 -10.11
CA GLN A 109 -30.95 7.76 -9.97
C GLN A 109 -30.65 9.24 -10.23
N ALA A 110 -31.26 9.82 -11.26
CA ALA A 110 -31.22 11.27 -11.51
C ALA A 110 -31.81 12.10 -10.34
N GLU A 111 -32.84 11.57 -9.67
CA GLU A 111 -33.42 12.15 -8.46
C GLU A 111 -32.45 12.18 -7.27
N VAL A 112 -31.64 11.14 -7.09
CA VAL A 112 -30.64 11.10 -6.01
C VAL A 112 -29.49 12.03 -6.33
N GLU A 113 -29.01 12.01 -7.58
CA GLU A 113 -27.93 12.87 -8.06
C GLU A 113 -28.28 14.35 -7.91
N ARG A 114 -29.50 14.78 -8.29
CA ARG A 114 -29.93 16.17 -8.07
C ARG A 114 -29.97 16.58 -6.59
N LEU A 115 -30.34 15.66 -5.69
CA LEU A 115 -30.38 15.92 -4.25
C LEU A 115 -28.97 16.00 -3.65
N GLN A 116 -28.04 15.19 -4.15
CA GLN A 116 -26.62 15.26 -3.79
C GLN A 116 -26.02 16.59 -4.26
N PHE A 117 -26.32 17.01 -5.48
CA PHE A 117 -25.91 18.32 -5.98
C PHE A 117 -26.50 19.47 -5.14
N GLU A 118 -27.80 19.40 -4.79
CA GLU A 118 -28.44 20.37 -3.89
C GLU A 118 -27.73 20.39 -2.53
N HIS A 119 -27.40 19.22 -1.98
CA HIS A 119 -26.64 19.09 -0.72
C HIS A 119 -25.25 19.73 -0.81
N GLU A 120 -24.48 19.44 -1.86
CA GLU A 120 -23.13 20.00 -2.08
C GLU A 120 -23.18 21.52 -2.23
N SER A 121 -24.12 22.03 -3.05
CA SER A 121 -24.29 23.48 -3.23
C SER A 121 -24.65 24.20 -1.92
N LYS A 122 -25.44 23.56 -1.04
CA LYS A 122 -25.78 24.11 0.27
C LYS A 122 -24.62 24.09 1.25
N ILE A 123 -23.76 23.07 1.19
CA ILE A 123 -22.51 23.03 1.96
C ILE A 123 -21.57 24.14 1.47
N GLU A 124 -21.49 24.39 0.16
CA GLU A 124 -20.68 25.47 -0.39
C GLU A 124 -21.18 26.85 0.04
N GLU A 125 -22.50 27.08 -0.03
CA GLU A 125 -23.14 28.29 0.50
C GLU A 125 -22.83 28.49 1.99
N LEU A 126 -22.87 27.41 2.77
CA LEU A 126 -22.49 27.43 4.19
C LEU A 126 -21.01 27.78 4.39
N LYS A 127 -20.10 27.19 3.60
CA LYS A 127 -18.66 27.46 3.65
C LYS A 127 -18.31 28.90 3.28
N GLU A 128 -19.01 29.47 2.30
CA GLU A 128 -18.85 30.85 1.87
C GLU A 128 -19.29 31.82 2.98
N LYS A 129 -20.50 31.64 3.52
CA LYS A 129 -21.03 32.48 4.61
C LYS A 129 -20.19 32.41 5.87
N THR A 130 -19.62 31.25 6.17
CA THR A 130 -18.75 31.05 7.35
C THR A 130 -17.28 31.38 7.08
N LYS A 131 -16.89 31.78 5.86
CA LYS A 131 -15.49 31.95 5.44
C LYS A 131 -14.60 30.76 5.84
N PHE A 132 -15.19 29.56 5.82
CA PHE A 132 -14.55 28.35 6.32
C PHE A 132 -13.38 27.94 5.44
N SER A 133 -13.57 27.92 4.10
CA SER A 133 -12.53 27.50 3.15
C SER A 133 -11.27 28.38 3.24
N SER A 134 -11.45 29.71 3.31
CA SER A 134 -10.32 30.63 3.44
C SER A 134 -9.56 30.45 4.75
N THR A 135 -10.29 30.21 5.84
CA THR A 135 -9.68 30.02 7.17
C THR A 135 -8.98 28.66 7.24
N GLN A 136 -9.60 27.61 6.71
CA GLN A 136 -9.02 26.28 6.63
C GLN A 136 -7.78 26.26 5.75
N ALA A 137 -7.80 26.93 4.59
CA ALA A 137 -6.64 27.04 3.71
C ALA A 137 -5.48 27.81 4.36
N LEU A 138 -5.77 28.85 5.14
CA LEU A 138 -4.75 29.54 5.92
C LEU A 138 -4.15 28.61 6.97
N LEU A 139 -5.02 27.94 7.73
CA LEU A 139 -4.60 27.01 8.78
C LEU A 139 -3.81 25.83 8.22
N SER A 140 -4.21 25.23 7.09
CA SER A 140 -3.47 24.13 6.48
C SER A 140 -2.08 24.55 6.03
N ARG A 141 -1.96 25.75 5.44
CA ARG A 141 -0.66 26.30 5.03
C ARG A 141 0.30 26.46 6.21
N PHE A 142 -0.20 26.90 7.36
CA PHE A 142 0.62 27.05 8.57
C PHE A 142 0.78 25.75 9.37
N ALA A 143 -0.19 24.84 9.32
CA ALA A 143 -0.16 23.57 10.04
C ALA A 143 0.79 22.56 9.39
N ASP A 144 0.80 22.48 8.05
CA ASP A 144 1.63 21.49 7.37
C ASP A 144 3.11 21.90 7.28
N GLY A 145 3.42 23.17 7.56
CA GLY A 145 4.78 23.72 7.45
C GLY A 145 5.40 23.52 6.06
N ILE A 146 4.57 23.22 5.05
CA ILE A 146 5.00 22.83 3.69
C ILE A 146 5.81 23.96 3.06
N ASP A 147 5.38 25.21 3.23
CA ASP A 147 6.10 26.37 2.70
C ASP A 147 7.51 26.47 3.32
N LEU A 148 7.67 26.09 4.59
CA LEU A 148 8.98 26.08 5.27
C LEU A 148 9.83 24.86 4.88
N ARG A 149 9.21 23.70 4.70
CA ARG A 149 9.88 22.44 4.31
C ARG A 149 10.37 22.49 2.86
N ALA A 150 9.55 23.01 1.95
CA ALA A 150 9.94 23.20 0.55
C ALA A 150 11.13 24.16 0.42
N GLN A 151 11.12 25.27 1.16
CA GLN A 151 12.27 26.19 1.22
C GLN A 151 13.53 25.52 1.77
N LEU A 152 13.38 24.67 2.80
CA LEU A 152 14.49 23.95 3.40
C LEU A 152 15.05 22.88 2.44
N ASP A 153 14.19 22.16 1.73
CA ASP A 153 14.58 21.12 0.77
C ASP A 153 15.34 21.73 -0.43
N ASP A 154 14.91 22.89 -0.92
CA ASP A 154 15.62 23.64 -1.97
C ASP A 154 17.01 24.10 -1.50
N GLU A 155 17.13 24.60 -0.25
CA GLU A 155 18.42 24.99 0.33
C GLU A 155 19.37 23.80 0.50
N ILE A 156 18.85 22.64 0.92
CA ILE A 156 19.62 21.40 1.05
C ILE A 156 20.11 20.92 -0.31
N LEU A 157 19.25 20.97 -1.34
CA LEU A 157 19.62 20.58 -2.70
C LEU A 157 20.76 21.44 -3.25
N GLU A 158 20.70 22.75 -3.06
CA GLU A 158 21.75 23.67 -3.50
C GLU A 158 23.08 23.42 -2.76
N ARG A 159 23.02 23.16 -1.43
CA ARG A 159 24.22 22.78 -0.65
C ARG A 159 24.81 21.47 -1.13
N GLN A 160 23.98 20.49 -1.46
CA GLN A 160 24.43 19.18 -1.96
C GLN A 160 25.18 19.35 -3.30
N GLN A 161 24.65 20.16 -4.21
CA GLN A 161 25.30 20.46 -5.49
C GLN A 161 26.66 21.14 -5.30
N LYS A 162 26.75 22.12 -4.40
CA LYS A 162 28.01 22.77 -4.05
C LYS A 162 29.04 21.78 -3.49
N LEU A 163 28.61 20.85 -2.63
CA LEU A 163 29.49 19.81 -2.09
C LEU A 163 29.98 18.84 -3.17
N ASP A 164 29.15 18.48 -4.13
CA ASP A 164 29.52 17.60 -5.24
C ASP A 164 30.49 18.28 -6.21
N GLU A 165 30.34 19.59 -6.42
CA GLU A 165 31.28 20.39 -7.22
C GLU A 165 32.65 20.52 -6.54
N ILE A 166 32.68 20.74 -5.23
CA ILE A 166 33.92 20.74 -4.42
C ILE A 166 34.61 19.37 -4.50
N LYS A 167 33.87 18.27 -4.38
CA LYS A 167 34.42 16.91 -4.51
C LYS A 167 35.05 16.65 -5.89
N LYS A 168 34.38 17.10 -6.96
CA LYS A 168 34.92 16.99 -8.32
C LYS A 168 36.24 17.75 -8.48
N GLN A 169 36.31 18.98 -7.98
CA GLN A 169 37.56 19.77 -8.02
C GLN A 169 38.69 19.11 -7.22
N SER A 170 38.40 18.49 -6.07
CA SER A 170 39.42 17.78 -5.28
C SER A 170 39.90 16.45 -5.91
N THR A 171 39.15 15.87 -6.85
CA THR A 171 39.53 14.62 -7.54
C THR A 171 40.55 14.86 -8.68
N GLU A 172 40.71 16.10 -9.15
CA GLU A 172 41.60 16.45 -10.27
C GLU A 172 43.05 16.80 -9.84
N GLN A 173 43.39 16.68 -8.55
CA GLN A 173 44.73 16.96 -8.00
C GLN A 173 45.39 15.76 -7.27
N GLN A 174 45.03 14.53 -7.61
CA GLN A 174 45.88 13.38 -7.30
C GLN A 174 46.86 13.12 -8.47
N PRO A 175 48.19 13.13 -8.25
CA PRO A 175 49.13 12.76 -9.29
C PRO A 175 48.88 11.29 -9.66
N ASN A 176 48.60 11.09 -10.94
CA ASN A 176 48.42 9.81 -11.58
C ASN A 176 49.72 9.00 -11.50
N ILE A 177 49.77 8.03 -10.59
CA ILE A 177 50.62 6.85 -10.77
C ILE A 177 49.71 5.65 -10.78
N ARG A 178 49.38 5.17 -11.98
CA ARG A 178 49.27 3.73 -12.28
C ARG A 178 49.16 3.50 -13.78
N GLU A 179 50.30 3.14 -14.39
CA GLU A 179 50.44 1.92 -15.20
C GLU A 179 51.90 1.70 -15.63
N ASN A 180 52.64 0.95 -14.82
CA ASN A 180 53.58 -0.06 -15.30
C ASN A 180 53.79 -1.08 -14.18
N LYS A 181 52.81 -1.96 -13.97
CA LYS A 181 52.98 -3.16 -13.17
C LYS A 181 53.74 -4.18 -14.01
N GLY A 182 55.06 -4.08 -14.01
CA GLY A 182 55.93 -4.99 -14.74
C GLY A 182 57.13 -5.33 -13.89
N TRP A 183 57.24 -6.61 -13.52
CA TRP A 183 58.38 -7.38 -12.96
C TRP A 183 59.21 -6.80 -11.78
N LEU A 184 59.26 -5.49 -11.59
CA LEU A 184 59.91 -4.79 -10.48
C LEU A 184 59.20 -5.01 -9.15
N ASP A 185 57.87 -5.09 -9.11
CA ASP A 185 57.11 -5.43 -7.88
C ASP A 185 57.60 -6.77 -7.30
N SER A 186 57.83 -7.78 -8.16
CA SER A 186 58.30 -9.10 -7.72
C SER A 186 59.76 -9.15 -7.25
N ILE A 187 60.60 -8.20 -7.67
CA ILE A 187 62.00 -8.11 -7.19
C ILE A 187 62.07 -7.27 -5.93
N VAL A 188 61.25 -6.21 -5.84
CA VAL A 188 61.13 -5.36 -4.67
C VAL A 188 60.54 -6.15 -3.50
N ASP A 189 59.50 -6.95 -3.72
CA ASP A 189 58.94 -7.83 -2.68
C ASP A 189 59.92 -8.93 -2.24
N SER A 190 60.76 -9.43 -3.15
CA SER A 190 61.76 -10.46 -2.85
C SER A 190 63.02 -9.91 -2.16
N VAL A 191 63.27 -8.60 -2.22
CA VAL A 191 64.43 -7.94 -1.60
C VAL A 191 64.05 -7.17 -0.33
N ALA A 192 62.83 -6.64 -0.26
CA ALA A 192 62.32 -5.89 0.89
C ALA A 192 61.64 -6.78 1.94
N GLY A 193 61.24 -8.01 1.56
CA GLY A 193 60.39 -8.85 2.41
C GLY A 193 58.96 -8.31 2.41
N SER A 194 57.98 -9.19 2.28
CA SER A 194 56.56 -8.84 2.23
C SER A 194 56.16 -7.91 3.38
N ASP A 195 55.64 -6.74 3.01
CA ASP A 195 55.21 -5.65 3.88
C ASP A 195 54.12 -6.13 4.87
N GLU A 196 54.25 -5.85 6.16
CA GLU A 196 53.30 -6.25 7.22
C GLU A 196 51.90 -5.60 7.05
N LEU A 197 51.74 -4.73 6.06
CA LEU A 197 50.54 -3.94 5.76
C LEU A 197 49.69 -4.48 4.59
N ASP A 198 50.04 -5.66 4.07
CA ASP A 198 49.39 -6.23 2.90
C ASP A 198 47.89 -6.57 3.13
N ALA A 199 47.11 -6.56 2.06
CA ALA A 199 45.64 -6.71 2.15
C ALA A 199 45.19 -8.02 2.81
N ASP A 200 45.98 -9.07 2.66
CA ASP A 200 45.72 -10.41 3.21
C ASP A 200 45.93 -10.50 4.74
N HIS A 201 46.59 -9.51 5.35
CA HIS A 201 46.86 -9.48 6.80
C HIS A 201 45.92 -8.54 7.58
N ARG A 202 44.93 -7.94 6.90
CA ARG A 202 43.92 -7.05 7.51
C ARG A 202 42.64 -7.80 7.77
N PHE A 203 42.49 -8.31 8.98
CA PHE A 203 41.29 -9.03 9.37
C PHE A 203 40.25 -8.11 10.02
N ALA A 204 38.97 -8.36 9.78
CA ALA A 204 37.89 -7.63 10.43
C ALA A 204 37.64 -8.14 11.86
N LEU A 205 37.48 -7.21 12.81
CA LEU A 205 37.04 -7.51 14.18
C LEU A 205 35.52 -7.62 14.21
N ILE A 206 35.03 -8.84 14.08
CA ILE A 206 33.60 -9.16 14.19
C ILE A 206 33.35 -9.77 15.56
N CYS A 207 32.37 -9.24 16.29
CA CYS A 207 32.00 -9.82 17.58
C CYS A 207 31.30 -11.18 17.38
N PRO A 208 31.76 -12.28 17.99
CA PRO A 208 31.15 -13.59 17.82
C PRO A 208 29.77 -13.71 18.50
N ARG A 209 29.47 -12.87 19.52
CA ARG A 209 28.17 -12.88 20.22
C ARG A 209 27.09 -12.12 19.46
N CYS A 210 27.40 -10.93 18.93
CA CYS A 210 26.39 -10.03 18.32
C CYS A 210 26.64 -9.70 16.85
N LEU A 211 27.69 -10.26 16.24
CA LEU A 211 28.09 -10.08 14.84
C LEU A 211 28.34 -8.61 14.43
N ASN A 212 28.53 -7.72 15.39
CA ASN A 212 28.84 -6.32 15.11
C ASN A 212 30.27 -6.20 14.56
N HIS A 213 30.42 -5.49 13.44
CA HIS A 213 31.71 -5.11 12.90
C HIS A 213 32.29 -3.94 13.69
N ASN A 214 33.42 -4.16 14.35
CA ASN A 214 34.04 -3.21 15.27
C ASN A 214 35.35 -2.59 14.70
N GLY A 215 35.55 -2.70 13.39
CA GLY A 215 36.74 -2.21 12.70
C GLY A 215 37.70 -3.34 12.31
N LEU A 216 38.96 -2.99 12.07
CA LEU A 216 40.01 -3.93 11.64
C LEU A 216 40.93 -4.29 12.82
N ALA A 217 41.45 -5.51 12.80
CA ALA A 217 42.51 -5.95 13.70
C ALA A 217 43.79 -5.15 13.41
N PRO A 218 44.62 -4.87 14.43
CA PRO A 218 45.94 -4.28 14.22
C PRO A 218 46.77 -5.15 13.26
N PRO A 219 47.63 -4.54 12.43
CA PRO A 219 48.46 -5.28 11.49
C PRO A 219 49.34 -6.30 12.24
N GLY A 220 49.48 -7.50 11.69
CA GLY A 220 50.23 -8.61 12.29
C GLY A 220 49.50 -9.43 13.37
N LEU A 221 48.28 -9.04 13.77
CA LEU A 221 47.47 -9.77 14.77
C LEU A 221 46.22 -10.37 14.13
N SER A 222 45.99 -11.67 14.38
CA SER A 222 44.71 -12.30 14.02
C SER A 222 43.59 -11.81 14.94
N PRO A 223 42.32 -11.77 14.48
CA PRO A 223 41.17 -11.27 15.26
C PRO A 223 41.01 -11.93 16.63
N GLU A 224 41.45 -13.18 16.74
CA GLU A 224 41.38 -14.02 17.94
C GLU A 224 42.37 -13.62 19.04
N LYS A 225 43.42 -12.86 18.69
CA LYS A 225 44.45 -12.38 19.62
C LYS A 225 44.22 -10.95 20.08
N VAL A 226 43.29 -10.24 19.44
CA VAL A 226 43.00 -8.84 19.76
C VAL A 226 42.10 -8.77 20.98
N ARG A 227 42.63 -8.25 22.08
CA ARG A 227 41.84 -7.92 23.28
C ARG A 227 41.00 -6.67 23.02
N TYR A 228 39.70 -6.88 22.82
CA TYR A 228 38.77 -5.79 22.51
C TYR A 228 37.40 -6.06 23.11
N ILE A 229 36.85 -5.06 23.81
CA ILE A 229 35.50 -5.13 24.37
C ILE A 229 34.51 -4.56 23.35
N CYS A 230 33.58 -5.40 22.89
CA CYS A 230 32.56 -4.97 21.94
C CYS A 230 31.65 -3.88 22.56
N PRO A 231 31.54 -2.68 21.96
CA PRO A 231 30.73 -1.58 22.51
C PRO A 231 29.23 -1.88 22.46
N ARG A 232 28.81 -2.84 21.63
CA ARG A 232 27.40 -3.22 21.48
C ARG A 232 26.92 -4.23 22.52
N CYS A 233 27.77 -5.17 22.95
CA CYS A 233 27.34 -6.28 23.84
C CYS A 233 28.29 -6.59 25.00
N GLY A 234 29.40 -5.86 25.11
CA GLY A 234 30.38 -6.00 26.20
C GLY A 234 31.25 -7.26 26.15
N LEU A 235 31.14 -8.11 25.12
CA LEU A 235 32.01 -9.29 25.00
C LEU A 235 33.46 -8.88 24.72
N LEU A 236 34.40 -9.40 25.51
CA LEU A 236 35.84 -9.33 25.24
C LEU A 236 36.24 -10.41 24.23
N ASN A 237 36.79 -10.02 23.08
CA ASN A 237 37.50 -10.92 22.18
C ASN A 237 38.95 -11.12 22.67
N GLY A 238 39.57 -12.28 22.37
CA GLY A 238 40.95 -12.58 22.78
C GLY A 238 41.07 -13.82 23.66
N ALA A 239 41.90 -14.79 23.29
CA ALA A 239 42.37 -15.80 24.25
C ALA A 239 43.38 -15.15 25.22
N LEU A 240 43.29 -15.45 26.52
CA LEU A 240 44.34 -15.13 27.49
C LEU A 240 45.59 -15.91 27.10
N VAL A 241 46.51 -15.27 26.38
CA VAL A 241 47.89 -15.75 26.35
C VAL A 241 48.49 -15.37 27.69
N GLU A 242 48.71 -16.37 28.54
CA GLU A 242 49.59 -16.30 29.69
C GLU A 242 50.98 -15.87 29.21
N GLU A 243 51.59 -14.88 29.88
CA GLU A 243 53.01 -14.61 29.76
C GLU A 243 53.77 -15.88 30.19
N ILE A 244 54.34 -16.62 29.24
CA ILE A 244 55.47 -17.50 29.56
C ILE A 244 56.66 -16.58 29.74
N SER A 245 56.89 -16.21 31.00
CA SER A 245 58.21 -15.81 31.44
C SER A 245 59.12 -17.04 31.44
N GLU A 246 60.32 -16.80 30.92
CA GLU A 246 61.59 -17.48 31.25
C GLU A 246 61.91 -18.82 30.55
N ASP A 247 62.98 -18.74 29.75
CA ASP A 247 63.98 -19.76 29.44
C ASP A 247 63.55 -21.25 29.26
N ASN A 248 63.84 -21.75 28.05
CA ASN A 248 64.09 -23.15 27.71
C ASN A 248 63.00 -24.22 27.99
N ASN A 249 62.65 -24.88 26.89
CA ASN A 249 62.45 -26.33 26.76
C ASN A 249 61.07 -26.96 27.07
N THR A 250 60.52 -27.56 26.01
CA THR A 250 59.60 -28.72 25.87
C THR A 250 58.20 -28.81 26.52
N ARG A 251 57.28 -29.14 25.60
CA ARG A 251 56.20 -30.17 25.63
C ARG A 251 54.84 -29.84 26.25
N GLU A 252 53.87 -29.80 25.33
CA GLU A 252 52.56 -30.48 25.31
C GLU A 252 51.64 -30.36 26.55
N ALA A 253 50.46 -29.77 26.37
CA ALA A 253 49.15 -30.45 26.53
C ALA A 253 47.94 -29.48 26.44
N GLU A 254 46.91 -29.92 25.72
CA GLU A 254 45.47 -29.55 25.81
C GLU A 254 44.87 -29.84 27.23
N PRO A 255 43.53 -29.86 27.52
CA PRO A 255 42.29 -29.20 26.99
C PRO A 255 41.37 -28.61 28.14
N VAL A 256 40.09 -28.28 27.81
CA VAL A 256 38.83 -28.56 28.61
C VAL A 256 37.97 -27.38 29.17
N VAL A 257 36.84 -27.10 28.48
CA VAL A 257 35.38 -27.12 28.86
C VAL A 257 34.75 -26.30 30.04
N LYS A 258 33.48 -25.87 29.78
CA LYS A 258 32.29 -25.48 30.65
C LYS A 258 32.18 -23.99 31.03
N GLY A 259 31.03 -23.31 31.03
CA GLY A 259 29.60 -23.66 31.00
C GLY A 259 28.81 -22.77 32.01
N LEU A 260 27.50 -22.54 31.78
CA LEU A 260 26.42 -21.86 32.58
C LEU A 260 25.93 -20.50 32.02
N GLU A 261 24.68 -20.37 31.53
CA GLU A 261 23.34 -20.35 32.19
C GLU A 261 23.05 -19.00 32.89
N GLU A 262 22.20 -18.15 32.30
CA GLU A 262 20.75 -17.93 32.54
C GLU A 262 20.44 -17.00 33.73
N THR A 263 19.68 -15.92 33.47
CA THR A 263 18.42 -15.57 34.15
C THR A 263 17.76 -14.37 33.46
N LYS A 264 16.47 -14.52 33.11
CA LYS A 264 15.53 -13.46 32.72
C LYS A 264 14.60 -13.17 33.91
N GLU A 265 14.34 -11.91 34.21
CA GLU A 265 13.08 -11.43 34.79
C GLU A 265 12.81 -9.99 34.29
N GLY A 266 11.55 -9.70 33.94
CA GLY A 266 11.05 -8.40 33.48
C GLY A 266 10.19 -8.50 32.24
#